data_AF-A0A812MV33-F1
#
_entry.id   AF-A0A812MV33-F1
#
_cell.length_a   1.000
_cell.length_b   1.000
_cell.length_c   1.000
_cell.angle_alpha   90.00
_cell.angle_beta   90.00
_cell.angle_gamma   90.00
#
_symmetry.space_group_name_H-M   'P 1'
#
loop_
_entity.id
_entity.type
_entity.pdbx_description
1 polymer ?
#
loop_
_entity_poly.entity_id
_entity_poly.type
_entity_poly.pdbx_seq_one_letter_code
_entity_poly.pdbx_strand_id
1 'polypeptide(L)'
;MAKALALAKAKAEEEQNVQEEQAEEEHPRSHDACIDPATLQVASTEDAGEKTKNRSKNQKFLKLLRSGGLPEWLEDEWNRLSKMKVGRLEAQRQLVNQAMDKDASSGKLVVSLEKPFFKQLQENFTQTASKSAQKALPRVLLMGKFNLTQEMFDQAIEDGDIIESTNIKGKRVYSWTMEEHVVKRGKHSKFSEEKSKQGTSRDEKYMDNLSKNWRVGLFEASSGSSGSASKPSTLAIKDVAPDERALTKKQWQDAKAQLASMMSAFDRLVQNGKKLINQMGSEMKADPLYLQLLFACSHVKSYQCLLM
;
A
#
# COMPACT_ATOMS: atom_id res chain seq x y z
N MET A 1 -29.70 10.56 -45.44
CA MET A 1 -28.63 9.78 -46.12
C MET A 1 -27.22 10.13 -45.64
N ALA A 2 -26.92 11.34 -45.16
CA ALA A 2 -25.58 11.71 -44.69
C ALA A 2 -25.06 10.96 -43.44
N LYS A 3 -25.96 10.42 -42.60
CA LYS A 3 -25.58 9.73 -41.35
C LYS A 3 -25.13 8.28 -41.55
N ALA A 4 -25.51 7.63 -42.66
CA ALA A 4 -25.11 6.27 -42.98
C ALA A 4 -23.69 6.21 -43.59
N LEU A 5 -23.28 7.27 -44.29
CA LEU A 5 -21.93 7.38 -44.88
C LEU A 5 -20.83 7.63 -43.82
N ALA A 6 -21.14 8.27 -42.70
CA ALA A 6 -20.18 8.51 -41.62
C ALA A 6 -19.85 7.22 -40.84
N LEU A 7 -20.80 6.30 -40.71
CA LEU A 7 -20.63 5.04 -39.98
C LEU A 7 -19.90 3.96 -40.80
N ALA A 8 -19.96 4.04 -42.13
CA ALA A 8 -19.16 3.19 -43.03
C ALA A 8 -17.68 3.65 -43.11
N LYS A 9 -17.42 4.95 -42.98
CA LYS A 9 -16.04 5.49 -43.03
C LYS A 9 -15.24 5.18 -41.76
N ALA A 10 -15.89 5.16 -40.60
CA ALA A 10 -15.24 4.82 -39.32
C ALA A 10 -14.88 3.32 -39.19
N LYS A 11 -15.57 2.42 -39.92
CA LYS A 11 -15.30 0.98 -39.88
C LYS A 11 -14.21 0.53 -40.87
N ALA A 12 -13.92 1.34 -41.88
CA ALA A 12 -12.86 1.05 -42.86
C ALA A 12 -11.46 1.51 -42.38
N GLU A 13 -11.38 2.49 -41.48
CA GLU A 13 -10.11 2.96 -40.90
C GLU A 13 -9.60 2.08 -39.74
N GLU A 14 -10.44 1.20 -39.17
CA GLU A 14 -10.05 0.30 -38.06
C GLU A 14 -9.46 -1.04 -38.57
N GLU A 15 -9.76 -1.46 -39.80
CA GLU A 15 -9.22 -2.70 -40.41
C GLU A 15 -7.91 -2.49 -41.19
N GLN A 16 -7.45 -1.24 -41.38
CA GLN A 16 -6.20 -0.93 -42.08
C GLN A 16 -4.98 -0.71 -41.16
N ASN A 17 -5.16 -0.72 -39.84
CA ASN A 17 -4.09 -0.46 -38.86
C ASN A 17 -3.55 -1.74 -38.18
N VAL A 18 -3.80 -2.92 -38.75
CA VAL A 18 -3.36 -4.22 -38.19
C VAL A 18 -2.33 -4.93 -39.10
N GLN A 19 -1.80 -4.24 -40.11
CA GLN A 19 -0.94 -4.88 -41.11
C GLN A 19 0.27 -4.04 -41.52
N GLU A 20 0.95 -3.40 -40.58
CA GLU A 20 2.25 -2.76 -40.84
C GLU A 20 3.06 -2.59 -39.55
N GLU A 21 3.58 -3.70 -39.01
CA GLU A 21 4.72 -3.71 -38.08
C GLU A 21 5.36 -5.12 -38.06
N GLN A 22 5.74 -5.59 -39.25
CA GLN A 22 6.62 -6.73 -39.45
C GLN A 22 7.60 -6.39 -40.57
N ALA A 23 8.67 -5.66 -40.24
CA ALA A 23 9.94 -5.66 -40.97
C ALA A 23 10.90 -4.65 -40.34
N GLU A 24 11.66 -5.04 -39.32
CA GLU A 24 12.98 -4.44 -39.07
C GLU A 24 14.00 -5.53 -38.72
N GLU A 25 14.87 -5.76 -39.70
CA GLU A 25 16.30 -6.08 -39.63
C GLU A 25 16.76 -7.37 -38.92
N GLU A 26 17.03 -8.38 -39.77
CA GLU A 26 18.00 -9.44 -39.51
C GLU A 26 19.40 -8.85 -39.31
N HIS A 27 19.86 -8.82 -38.06
CA HIS A 27 21.30 -8.76 -37.78
C HIS A 27 21.92 -10.14 -38.02
N PRO A 28 23.01 -10.26 -38.81
CA PRO A 28 23.76 -11.50 -38.91
C PRO A 28 24.33 -11.84 -37.53
N ARG A 29 23.87 -12.96 -36.98
CA ARG A 29 24.41 -13.55 -35.74
C ARG A 29 25.91 -13.79 -35.94
N SER A 30 26.72 -12.95 -35.32
CA SER A 30 28.13 -13.25 -35.10
C SER A 30 28.21 -14.54 -34.29
N HIS A 31 28.95 -15.51 -34.81
CA HIS A 31 29.33 -16.75 -34.14
C HIS A 31 29.86 -16.47 -32.73
N ASP A 32 29.02 -16.67 -31.72
CA ASP A 32 29.48 -16.75 -30.34
C ASP A 32 30.03 -18.15 -30.11
N ALA A 33 31.22 -18.20 -29.53
CA ALA A 33 32.09 -19.35 -29.52
C ALA A 33 31.41 -20.58 -28.90
N CYS A 34 31.53 -21.72 -29.58
CA CYS A 34 31.29 -23.03 -28.98
C CYS A 34 32.12 -23.14 -27.71
N ILE A 35 31.47 -23.01 -26.55
CA ILE A 35 32.05 -23.40 -25.27
C ILE A 35 32.13 -24.92 -25.30
N ASP A 36 33.35 -25.45 -25.34
CA ASP A 36 33.60 -26.89 -25.22
C ASP A 36 32.92 -27.43 -23.95
N PRO A 37 32.09 -28.49 -24.05
CA PRO A 37 31.39 -29.06 -22.90
C PRO A 37 32.31 -29.79 -21.91
N ALA A 38 33.64 -29.69 -22.06
CA ALA A 38 34.64 -30.37 -21.24
C ALA A 38 35.14 -29.54 -20.03
N THR A 39 34.84 -28.24 -19.96
CA THR A 39 35.43 -27.34 -18.93
C THR A 39 34.54 -27.03 -17.73
N LEU A 40 33.33 -27.62 -17.64
CA LEU A 40 32.45 -27.55 -16.47
C LEU A 40 32.41 -28.89 -15.72
N GLN A 41 33.58 -29.36 -15.30
CA GLN A 41 33.72 -30.36 -14.24
C GLN A 41 34.39 -29.72 -13.03
N VAL A 42 33.61 -29.04 -12.18
CA VAL A 42 33.97 -28.89 -10.76
C VAL A 42 32.68 -28.92 -9.92
N ALA A 43 32.68 -29.83 -8.95
CA ALA A 43 31.67 -30.09 -7.91
C ALA A 43 30.48 -31.01 -8.25
N SER A 44 30.82 -32.28 -8.45
CA SER A 44 29.96 -33.44 -8.29
C SER A 44 29.17 -33.42 -6.96
N THR A 45 27.85 -33.30 -7.04
CA THR A 45 26.91 -34.04 -6.18
C THR A 45 25.79 -34.58 -7.08
N GLU A 46 25.55 -35.89 -6.98
CA GLU A 46 24.94 -36.77 -7.98
C GLU A 46 23.41 -36.63 -8.14
N ASP A 47 22.84 -35.43 -8.10
CA ASP A 47 21.37 -35.27 -8.09
C ASP A 47 20.82 -34.29 -9.15
N ALA A 48 21.65 -33.92 -10.15
CA ALA A 48 21.23 -33.11 -11.31
C ALA A 48 20.51 -33.94 -12.40
N GLY A 49 19.91 -35.07 -12.03
CA GLY A 49 19.70 -36.18 -12.95
C GLY A 49 18.37 -36.94 -12.84
N GLU A 50 17.24 -36.29 -12.54
CA GLU A 50 15.95 -36.87 -12.95
C GLU A 50 15.10 -35.81 -13.65
N LYS A 51 15.24 -35.75 -14.98
CA LYS A 51 14.23 -35.23 -15.93
C LYS A 51 13.08 -36.22 -16.17
N THR A 52 12.99 -37.32 -15.40
CA THR A 52 11.86 -38.26 -15.32
C THR A 52 10.96 -38.09 -14.07
N LYS A 53 9.63 -38.13 -14.25
CA LYS A 53 8.68 -37.83 -13.17
C LYS A 53 8.68 -38.96 -12.14
N ASN A 54 9.16 -38.70 -10.93
CA ASN A 54 9.17 -39.72 -9.89
C ASN A 54 7.77 -39.86 -9.24
N ARG A 55 7.02 -40.88 -9.65
CA ARG A 55 5.63 -41.12 -9.21
C ARG A 55 5.51 -41.27 -7.70
N SER A 56 6.47 -41.94 -7.06
CA SER A 56 6.47 -42.22 -5.62
C SER A 56 6.66 -40.95 -4.78
N LYS A 57 7.65 -40.12 -5.13
CA LYS A 57 7.90 -38.80 -4.51
C LYS A 57 6.65 -37.92 -4.62
N ASN A 58 6.07 -37.85 -5.83
CA ASN A 58 4.88 -37.04 -6.08
C ASN A 58 3.65 -37.49 -5.29
N GLN A 59 3.38 -38.80 -5.20
CA GLN A 59 2.26 -39.31 -4.41
C GLN A 59 2.42 -39.01 -2.92
N LYS A 60 3.63 -39.16 -2.37
CA LYS A 60 3.89 -38.86 -0.96
C LYS A 60 3.78 -37.36 -0.68
N PHE A 61 4.35 -36.52 -1.53
CA PHE A 61 4.24 -35.07 -1.43
C PHE A 61 2.77 -34.60 -1.43
N LEU A 62 1.97 -35.09 -2.38
CA LEU A 62 0.54 -34.77 -2.43
C LEU A 62 -0.24 -35.26 -1.21
N LYS A 63 0.14 -36.41 -0.63
CA LYS A 63 -0.46 -36.90 0.62
C LYS A 63 -0.14 -35.95 1.78
N LEU A 64 1.10 -35.48 1.89
CA LEU A 64 1.52 -34.53 2.92
C LEU A 64 0.83 -33.17 2.75
N LEU A 65 0.71 -32.69 1.51
CA LEU A 65 -0.02 -31.46 1.19
C LEU A 65 -1.49 -31.53 1.62
N ARG A 66 -2.16 -32.67 1.42
CA ARG A 66 -3.55 -32.86 1.87
C ARG A 66 -3.68 -32.99 3.38
N SER A 67 -2.68 -33.55 4.05
CA SER A 67 -2.69 -33.71 5.50
C SER A 67 -2.20 -32.47 6.26
N GLY A 68 -1.80 -31.39 5.58
CA GLY A 68 -1.21 -30.20 6.20
C GLY A 68 0.14 -30.49 6.88
N GLY A 69 0.88 -31.49 6.38
CA GLY A 69 2.18 -31.89 6.94
C GLY A 69 3.36 -31.13 6.36
N LEU A 70 3.12 -30.14 5.49
CA LEU A 70 4.15 -29.31 4.86
C LEU A 70 4.15 -27.91 5.49
N PRO A 71 5.30 -27.21 5.52
CA PRO A 71 5.33 -25.82 5.93
C PRO A 71 4.50 -24.92 5.00
N GLU A 72 3.84 -23.92 5.57
CA GLU A 72 2.94 -22.99 4.85
C GLU A 72 3.60 -22.34 3.62
N TRP A 73 4.87 -21.94 3.74
CA TRP A 73 5.62 -21.32 2.64
C TRP A 73 5.79 -22.25 1.43
N LEU A 74 5.88 -23.56 1.66
CA LEU A 74 6.03 -24.56 0.61
C LEU A 74 4.69 -24.86 -0.05
N GLU A 75 3.60 -24.83 0.71
CA GLU A 75 2.23 -24.94 0.19
C GLU A 75 1.88 -23.77 -0.72
N ASP A 76 2.24 -22.56 -0.31
CA ASP A 76 2.02 -21.35 -1.11
C ASP A 76 2.84 -21.37 -2.41
N GLU A 77 4.08 -21.83 -2.34
CA GLU A 77 4.89 -22.00 -3.54
C GLU A 77 4.26 -23.04 -4.50
N TRP A 78 3.80 -24.18 -3.97
CA TRP A 78 3.08 -25.16 -4.77
C TRP A 78 1.83 -24.56 -5.44
N ASN A 79 1.07 -23.75 -4.70
CA ASN A 79 -0.11 -23.06 -5.21
C ASN A 79 0.25 -22.00 -6.27
N ARG A 80 1.38 -21.30 -6.11
CA ARG A 80 1.93 -20.35 -7.09
C ARG A 80 2.30 -21.05 -8.38
N LEU A 81 3.07 -22.14 -8.28
CA LEU A 81 3.47 -22.94 -9.44
C LEU A 81 2.25 -23.53 -10.16
N SER A 82 1.24 -23.97 -9.42
CA SER A 82 0.01 -24.54 -9.98
C SER A 82 -0.79 -23.55 -10.84
N LYS A 83 -0.64 -22.25 -10.59
CA LYS A 83 -1.28 -21.15 -11.34
C LYS A 83 -0.47 -20.70 -12.57
N MET A 84 0.75 -21.20 -12.77
CA MET A 84 1.56 -20.83 -13.94
C MET A 84 0.96 -21.40 -15.23
N LYS A 85 0.94 -20.59 -16.30
CA LYS A 85 0.43 -20.99 -17.62
C LYS A 85 1.41 -21.89 -18.37
N VAL A 86 2.70 -21.59 -18.28
CA VAL A 86 3.79 -22.29 -18.99
C VAL A 86 4.76 -22.87 -17.96
N GLY A 87 5.35 -24.04 -18.24
CA GLY A 87 6.37 -24.65 -17.38
C GLY A 87 5.86 -25.22 -16.04
N ARG A 88 4.54 -25.16 -15.77
CA ARG A 88 3.92 -25.61 -14.51
C ARG A 88 4.34 -27.02 -14.10
N LEU A 89 4.23 -27.97 -15.02
CA LEU A 89 4.49 -29.39 -14.72
C LEU A 89 5.97 -29.63 -14.40
N GLU A 90 6.86 -28.93 -15.07
CA GLU A 90 8.29 -29.03 -14.85
C GLU A 90 8.68 -28.41 -13.50
N ALA A 91 8.21 -27.19 -13.23
CA ALA A 91 8.48 -26.50 -11.97
C ALA A 91 7.93 -27.25 -10.76
N GLN A 92 6.68 -27.74 -10.82
CA GLN A 92 6.09 -28.57 -9.75
C GLN A 92 6.93 -29.82 -9.48
N ARG A 93 7.46 -30.42 -10.54
CA ARG A 93 8.21 -31.66 -10.44
C ARG A 93 9.62 -31.45 -9.91
N GLN A 94 10.27 -30.36 -10.29
CA GLN A 94 11.53 -29.93 -9.69
C GLN A 94 11.34 -29.67 -8.19
N LEU A 95 10.28 -28.95 -7.82
CA LEU A 95 9.94 -28.70 -6.41
C LEU A 95 9.77 -30.01 -5.61
N VAL A 96 8.99 -30.96 -6.14
CA VAL A 96 8.77 -32.26 -5.49
C VAL A 96 10.05 -33.09 -5.40
N ASN A 97 10.84 -33.14 -6.47
CA ASN A 97 12.07 -33.92 -6.51
C ASN A 97 13.11 -33.36 -5.54
N GLN A 98 13.19 -32.03 -5.41
CA GLN A 98 14.05 -31.37 -4.44
C GLN A 98 13.56 -31.57 -3.00
N ALA A 99 12.24 -31.50 -2.77
CA ALA A 99 11.66 -31.58 -1.43
C ALA A 99 11.71 -33.00 -0.84
N MET A 100 11.69 -34.03 -1.67
CA MET A 100 11.60 -35.43 -1.25
C MET A 100 12.90 -36.17 -1.53
N ASP A 101 13.61 -36.56 -0.48
CA ASP A 101 14.81 -37.38 -0.58
C ASP A 101 14.55 -38.77 -0.02
N LYS A 102 15.34 -39.75 -0.49
CA LYS A 102 15.39 -41.05 0.16
C LYS A 102 16.45 -40.96 1.25
N ASP A 103 16.04 -41.20 2.48
CA ASP A 103 16.99 -41.36 3.58
C ASP A 103 17.87 -42.59 3.28
N ALA A 104 19.19 -42.37 3.26
CA ALA A 104 20.17 -43.40 2.93
C ALA A 104 20.15 -44.57 3.91
N SER A 105 19.74 -44.31 5.17
CA SER A 105 19.75 -45.31 6.23
C SER A 105 18.50 -46.20 6.22
N SER A 106 17.32 -45.62 6.00
CA SER A 106 16.05 -46.33 6.08
C SER A 106 15.41 -46.67 4.73
N GLY A 107 15.93 -46.09 3.64
CA GLY A 107 15.33 -46.16 2.30
C GLY A 107 13.96 -45.47 2.20
N LYS A 108 13.48 -44.86 3.29
CA LYS A 108 12.18 -44.19 3.33
C LYS A 108 12.32 -42.80 2.71
N LEU A 109 11.26 -42.37 2.04
CA LEU A 109 11.18 -41.00 1.55
C LEU A 109 10.99 -40.05 2.74
N VAL A 110 11.84 -39.05 2.90
CA VAL A 110 11.74 -38.01 3.94
C VAL A 110 11.71 -36.65 3.27
N VAL A 111 11.01 -35.70 3.89
CA VAL A 111 10.98 -34.31 3.40
C VAL A 111 12.27 -33.63 3.85
N SER A 112 13.08 -33.17 2.90
CA SER A 112 14.37 -32.55 3.16
C SER A 112 14.31 -31.08 2.77
N LEU A 113 14.16 -30.21 3.78
CA LEU A 113 14.02 -28.75 3.60
C LEU A 113 15.33 -27.99 3.84
N GLU A 114 16.41 -28.69 4.17
CA GLU A 114 17.71 -28.08 4.50
C GLU A 114 18.52 -27.69 3.26
N LYS A 115 18.06 -28.06 2.06
CA LYS A 115 18.71 -27.74 0.80
C LYS A 115 18.75 -26.22 0.57
N PRO A 116 19.82 -25.68 -0.06
CA PRO A 116 19.96 -24.25 -0.31
C PRO A 116 18.80 -23.66 -1.13
N PHE A 117 18.23 -24.46 -2.04
CA PHE A 117 17.03 -24.11 -2.80
C PHE A 117 15.86 -23.68 -1.91
N PHE A 118 15.63 -24.39 -0.80
CA PHE A 118 14.54 -24.10 0.12
C PHE A 118 14.84 -22.95 1.06
N LYS A 119 16.10 -22.71 1.41
CA LYS A 119 16.50 -21.52 2.19
C LYS A 119 16.18 -20.24 1.44
N GLN A 120 16.53 -20.16 0.16
CA GLN A 120 16.17 -19.03 -0.71
C GLN A 120 14.66 -18.87 -0.84
N LEU A 121 13.93 -19.98 -0.98
CA LEU A 121 12.47 -19.95 -1.09
C LEU A 121 11.81 -19.48 0.22
N GLN A 122 12.34 -19.89 1.37
CA GLN A 122 11.89 -19.46 2.68
C GLN A 122 12.18 -17.98 2.91
N GLU A 123 13.38 -17.50 2.54
CA GLU A 123 13.76 -16.09 2.59
C GLU A 123 12.82 -15.23 1.71
N ASN A 124 12.54 -15.68 0.49
CA ASN A 124 11.58 -15.02 -0.41
C ASN A 124 10.16 -15.01 0.13
N PHE A 125 9.76 -16.05 0.88
CA PHE A 125 8.46 -16.10 1.54
C PHE A 125 8.38 -15.12 2.72
N THR A 126 9.45 -15.03 3.52
CA THR A 126 9.60 -13.98 4.52
C THR A 126 9.96 -12.66 3.83
N GLN A 127 9.00 -12.06 3.13
CA GLN A 127 9.21 -10.75 2.52
C GLN A 127 9.52 -9.71 3.61
N THR A 128 10.80 -9.38 3.74
CA THR A 128 11.24 -8.15 4.37
C THR A 128 10.95 -7.02 3.39
N ALA A 129 9.75 -6.45 3.49
CA ALA A 129 9.42 -5.25 2.74
C ALA A 129 9.96 -4.04 3.52
N SER A 130 11.13 -3.56 3.13
CA SER A 130 11.60 -2.24 3.54
C SER A 130 10.95 -1.20 2.63
N LYS A 131 10.07 -0.37 3.18
CA LYS A 131 9.57 0.81 2.46
C LYS A 131 10.47 1.98 2.84
N SER A 132 11.34 2.38 1.92
CA SER A 132 12.05 3.65 2.03
C SER A 132 11.23 4.73 1.34
N ALA A 133 10.81 5.74 2.10
CA ALA A 133 10.09 6.89 1.57
C ALA A 133 10.90 8.15 1.86
N GLN A 134 11.30 8.86 0.81
CA GLN A 134 11.90 10.17 0.96
C GLN A 134 10.79 11.21 1.12
N LYS A 135 10.77 11.91 2.25
CA LYS A 135 9.81 12.97 2.52
C LYS A 135 10.54 14.30 2.53
N ALA A 136 9.89 15.35 2.03
CA ALA A 136 10.47 16.68 1.95
C ALA A 136 9.51 17.72 2.54
N LEU A 137 10.02 18.58 3.44
CA LEU A 137 9.27 19.65 4.08
C LEU A 137 10.10 20.95 4.16
N PRO A 138 9.45 22.13 4.12
CA PRO A 138 10.08 23.39 4.48
C PRO A 138 10.60 23.39 5.93
N ARG A 139 11.68 24.14 6.20
CA ARG A 139 12.36 24.22 7.52
C ARG A 139 11.39 24.35 8.69
N VAL A 140 10.47 25.31 8.61
CA VAL A 140 9.52 25.62 9.70
C VAL A 140 8.62 24.42 10.03
N LEU A 141 8.12 23.73 9.00
CA LEU A 141 7.25 22.57 9.20
C LEU A 141 8.03 21.36 9.70
N LEU A 142 9.27 21.21 9.25
CA LEU A 142 10.14 20.12 9.66
C LEU A 142 10.53 20.25 11.15
N MET A 143 10.99 21.44 11.55
CA MET A 143 11.31 21.75 12.94
C MET A 143 10.09 21.60 13.85
N GLY A 144 8.92 22.09 13.42
CA GLY A 144 7.68 21.96 14.19
C GLY A 144 7.18 20.51 14.29
N LYS A 145 7.38 19.67 13.28
CA LYS A 145 6.94 18.27 13.30
C LYS A 145 7.77 17.40 14.26
N PHE A 146 9.07 17.68 14.36
CA PHE A 146 10.00 16.90 15.17
C PHE A 146 10.40 17.60 16.47
N ASN A 147 9.83 18.77 16.76
CA ASN A 147 10.16 19.62 17.90
C ASN A 147 11.67 19.89 18.03
N LEU A 148 12.35 20.11 16.91
CA LEU A 148 13.80 20.34 16.86
C LEU A 148 14.13 21.79 17.24
N THR A 149 15.15 21.97 18.08
CA THR A 149 15.79 23.28 18.26
C THR A 149 16.63 23.62 17.05
N GLN A 150 16.98 24.91 16.89
CA GLN A 150 17.75 25.35 15.73
C GLN A 150 19.15 24.72 15.69
N GLU A 151 19.78 24.55 16.85
CA GLU A 151 21.09 23.90 16.99
C GLU A 151 21.03 22.42 16.57
N MET A 152 20.02 21.67 17.00
CA MET A 152 19.86 20.26 16.60
C MET A 152 19.57 20.12 15.11
N PHE A 153 18.88 21.09 14.51
CA PHE A 153 18.59 21.07 13.09
C PHE A 153 19.85 21.27 12.25
N ASP A 154 20.71 22.21 12.64
CA ASP A 154 21.97 22.47 11.93
C ASP A 154 22.92 21.27 12.10
N GLN A 155 22.96 20.64 13.29
CA GLN A 155 23.70 19.40 13.52
C GLN A 155 23.18 18.24 12.65
N ALA A 156 21.87 18.06 12.51
CA ALA A 156 21.29 17.03 11.65
C ALA A 156 21.58 17.24 10.15
N ILE A 157 21.91 18.47 9.73
CA ILE A 157 22.41 18.75 8.38
C ILE A 157 23.89 18.35 8.28
N GLU A 158 24.71 18.63 9.29
CA GLU A 158 26.12 18.22 9.34
C GLU A 158 26.28 16.68 9.34
N ASP A 159 25.40 15.99 10.07
CA ASP A 159 25.38 14.53 10.17
C ASP A 159 24.86 13.86 8.87
N GLY A 160 24.21 14.63 7.99
CA GLY A 160 23.68 14.14 6.71
C GLY A 160 22.31 13.46 6.79
N ASP A 161 21.66 13.48 7.96
CA ASP A 161 20.30 12.96 8.15
C ASP A 161 19.24 13.79 7.40
N ILE A 162 19.53 15.08 7.21
CA ILE A 162 18.68 16.03 6.49
C ILE A 162 19.44 16.58 5.29
N ILE A 163 18.87 16.39 4.10
CA ILE A 163 19.43 16.85 2.83
C ILE A 163 18.68 18.11 2.37
N GLU A 164 19.39 19.22 2.20
CA GLU A 164 18.85 20.44 1.60
C GLU A 164 18.68 20.25 0.08
N SER A 165 17.47 20.50 -0.41
CA SER A 165 17.12 20.41 -1.83
C SER A 165 16.34 21.64 -2.26
N THR A 166 16.44 22.03 -3.53
CA THR A 166 15.65 23.13 -4.07
C THR A 166 14.47 22.56 -4.85
N ASN A 167 13.26 22.96 -4.47
CA ASN A 167 12.06 22.60 -5.23
C ASN A 167 12.08 23.31 -6.60
N ILE A 168 11.35 22.78 -7.58
CA ILE A 168 11.09 23.36 -8.91
C ILE A 168 10.65 24.83 -8.81
N LYS A 169 10.02 25.23 -7.69
CA LYS A 169 9.60 26.62 -7.40
C LYS A 169 10.70 27.51 -6.81
N GLY A 170 11.96 27.08 -6.79
CA GLY A 170 13.10 27.82 -6.24
C GLY A 170 13.11 27.95 -4.71
N LYS A 171 12.23 27.23 -4.00
CA LYS A 171 12.18 27.25 -2.53
C LYS A 171 13.07 26.15 -1.96
N ARG A 172 13.82 26.48 -0.90
CA ARG A 172 14.60 25.53 -0.11
C ARG A 172 13.65 24.59 0.64
N VAL A 173 13.83 23.29 0.44
CA VAL A 173 13.07 22.22 1.07
C VAL A 173 14.05 21.19 1.60
N TYR A 174 13.81 20.73 2.82
CA TYR A 174 14.65 19.79 3.50
C TYR A 174 14.03 18.41 3.39
N SER A 175 14.79 17.46 2.88
CA SER A 175 14.36 16.08 2.71
C SER A 175 15.04 15.18 3.72
N TRP A 176 14.29 14.18 4.21
CA TRP A 176 14.81 13.14 5.09
C TRP A 176 14.33 11.78 4.59
N THR A 177 15.14 10.77 4.86
CA THR A 177 14.80 9.39 4.52
C THR A 177 14.01 8.79 5.68
N MET A 178 12.82 8.27 5.38
CA MET A 178 12.04 7.50 6.34
C MET A 178 12.11 6.03 5.93
N GLU A 179 12.82 5.24 6.72
CA GLU A 179 12.87 3.79 6.54
C GLU A 179 11.81 3.14 7.43
N GLU A 180 10.79 2.58 6.80
CA GLU A 180 9.81 1.75 7.48
C GLU A 180 10.12 0.29 7.18
N HIS A 181 10.65 -0.41 8.18
CA HIS A 181 10.92 -1.84 8.08
C HIS A 181 9.69 -2.63 8.51
N VAL A 182 8.94 -3.17 7.55
CA VAL A 182 7.78 -4.02 7.84
C VAL A 182 8.08 -5.46 7.45
N VAL A 183 8.27 -6.32 8.45
CA VAL A 183 8.37 -7.76 8.22
C VAL A 183 6.95 -8.31 8.09
N LYS A 184 6.47 -8.45 6.85
CA LYS A 184 5.20 -9.13 6.60
C LYS A 184 5.47 -10.61 6.35
N ARG A 185 5.07 -11.46 7.30
CA ARG A 185 4.95 -12.91 7.06
C ARG A 185 3.55 -13.15 6.50
N GLY A 186 3.40 -13.52 5.22
CA GLY A 186 2.07 -13.79 4.67
C GLY A 186 1.98 -14.17 3.18
N LYS A 187 0.84 -14.83 2.87
CA LYS A 187 0.42 -15.55 1.64
C LYS A 187 0.44 -14.81 0.29
N HIS A 188 0.97 -13.60 0.24
CA HIS A 188 0.99 -12.80 -0.98
C HIS A 188 2.43 -12.48 -1.40
N SER A 189 3.02 -13.45 -2.09
CA SER A 189 4.16 -13.26 -2.99
C SER A 189 3.77 -12.34 -4.14
N LYS A 190 3.79 -11.03 -3.88
CA LYS A 190 3.91 -10.00 -4.91
C LYS A 190 4.94 -9.00 -4.40
N PHE A 191 6.18 -9.22 -4.79
CA PHE A 191 7.19 -8.17 -4.76
C PHE A 191 6.71 -7.09 -5.73
N SER A 192 6.02 -6.10 -5.20
CA SER A 192 5.69 -4.88 -5.91
C SER A 192 6.53 -3.81 -5.26
N GLU A 193 7.50 -3.30 -6.02
CA GLU A 193 8.10 -2.01 -5.74
C GLU A 193 6.98 -0.97 -5.93
N GLU A 194 6.11 -0.84 -4.92
CA GLU A 194 5.10 0.20 -4.89
C GLU A 194 5.86 1.52 -4.66
N LYS A 195 6.33 2.13 -5.75
CA LYS A 195 6.30 3.58 -5.86
C LYS A 195 4.84 3.96 -5.74
N SER A 196 4.34 4.07 -4.50
CA SER A 196 3.02 4.61 -4.26
C SER A 196 3.09 6.06 -4.72
N LYS A 197 2.66 6.33 -5.96
CA LYS A 197 2.02 7.60 -6.27
C LYS A 197 0.77 7.63 -5.38
N GLN A 198 0.94 8.11 -4.15
CA GLN A 198 -0.18 8.41 -3.29
C GLN A 198 -0.95 9.53 -3.98
N GLY A 199 -2.06 9.15 -4.59
CA GLY A 199 -2.98 10.05 -5.25
C GLY A 199 -3.32 9.52 -6.64
N THR A 200 -4.55 9.03 -6.79
CA THR A 200 -5.15 9.01 -8.13
C THR A 200 -5.24 10.45 -8.64
N SER A 201 -5.26 10.71 -9.95
CA SER A 201 -5.48 12.08 -10.49
C SER A 201 -6.76 12.71 -9.93
N ARG A 202 -7.72 11.88 -9.50
CA ARG A 202 -8.92 12.31 -8.78
C ARG A 202 -8.63 12.78 -7.35
N ASP A 203 -7.75 12.11 -6.62
CA ASP A 203 -7.31 12.54 -5.28
C ASP A 203 -6.42 13.79 -5.36
N GLU A 204 -5.59 13.89 -6.39
CA GLU A 204 -4.79 15.09 -6.64
C GLU A 204 -5.70 16.28 -6.94
N LYS A 205 -6.71 16.10 -7.80
CA LYS A 205 -7.77 17.11 -8.01
C LYS A 205 -8.59 17.37 -6.75
N TYR A 206 -8.87 16.36 -5.92
CA TYR A 206 -9.60 16.52 -4.66
C TYR A 206 -8.79 17.34 -3.65
N MET A 207 -7.49 17.08 -3.49
CA MET A 207 -6.59 17.83 -2.62
C MET A 207 -6.30 19.23 -3.16
N ASP A 208 -6.25 19.40 -4.48
CA ASP A 208 -6.11 20.70 -5.13
C ASP A 208 -7.41 21.53 -5.02
N ASN A 209 -8.58 20.89 -5.07
CA ASN A 209 -9.86 21.52 -4.73
C ASN A 209 -9.97 21.80 -3.23
N LEU A 210 -9.51 20.89 -2.37
CA LEU A 210 -9.52 21.06 -0.92
C LEU A 210 -8.63 22.21 -0.51
N SER A 211 -7.44 22.36 -1.10
CA SER A 211 -6.50 23.44 -0.79
C SER A 211 -6.96 24.79 -1.36
N LYS A 212 -7.64 24.81 -2.52
CA LYS A 212 -8.32 26.00 -3.04
C LYS A 212 -9.52 26.40 -2.19
N ASN A 213 -10.29 25.42 -1.72
CA ASN A 213 -11.47 25.63 -0.89
C ASN A 213 -11.15 25.72 0.61
N TRP A 214 -9.94 25.40 1.07
CA TRP A 214 -9.52 25.61 2.47
C TRP A 214 -9.51 27.10 2.80
N ARG A 215 -9.20 27.94 1.80
CA ARG A 215 -9.36 29.40 1.92
C ARG A 215 -10.81 29.87 1.99
N VAL A 216 -11.75 29.06 1.50
CA VAL A 216 -13.17 29.45 1.34
C VAL A 216 -14.08 28.81 2.41
N GLY A 217 -13.66 27.69 3.00
CA GLY A 217 -14.50 26.90 3.93
C GLY A 217 -14.29 27.16 5.42
N LEU A 218 -13.26 27.92 5.83
CA LEU A 218 -13.05 28.26 7.24
C LEU A 218 -13.51 29.68 7.63
N PHE A 219 -13.79 30.56 6.65
CA PHE A 219 -14.13 31.97 6.94
C PHE A 219 -15.14 32.66 6.02
N GLU A 220 -15.77 31.99 5.05
CA GLU A 220 -16.85 32.65 4.28
C GLU A 220 -18.21 32.05 4.63
N ALA A 221 -18.93 32.78 5.48
CA ALA A 221 -20.37 32.67 5.56
C ALA A 221 -20.94 32.91 4.16
N SER A 222 -21.82 32.00 3.72
CA SER A 222 -22.54 32.06 2.45
C SER A 222 -23.07 33.47 2.17
N SER A 223 -22.54 34.14 1.15
CA SER A 223 -23.15 35.33 0.57
C SER A 223 -24.39 34.89 -0.21
N GLY A 224 -25.49 34.72 0.50
CA GLY A 224 -26.73 34.18 -0.06
C GLY A 224 -27.90 34.28 0.89
N SER A 225 -28.19 35.48 1.40
CA SER A 225 -29.55 35.98 1.64
C SER A 225 -29.49 37.32 2.37
N SER A 226 -30.28 38.25 1.86
CA SER A 226 -30.63 39.54 2.42
C SER A 226 -31.18 39.42 3.85
N GLY A 227 -30.57 40.09 4.82
CA GLY A 227 -31.17 40.32 6.14
C GLY A 227 -30.17 40.76 7.22
N SER A 228 -30.21 42.05 7.55
CA SER A 228 -29.69 42.67 8.79
C SER A 228 -28.18 42.54 9.10
N ALA A 229 -27.50 43.68 9.08
CA ALA A 229 -26.09 43.85 9.40
C ALA A 229 -25.79 43.51 10.88
N SER A 230 -25.32 42.29 11.12
CA SER A 230 -24.58 41.90 12.32
C SER A 230 -23.12 41.68 11.91
N LYS A 231 -22.19 42.37 12.59
CA LYS A 231 -20.74 42.31 12.34
C LYS A 231 -20.24 40.86 12.26
N PRO A 232 -19.22 40.56 11.43
CA PRO A 232 -18.66 39.22 11.30
C PRO A 232 -18.10 38.75 12.65
N SER A 233 -18.75 37.75 13.26
CA SER A 233 -18.26 37.12 14.47
C SER A 233 -16.98 36.37 14.14
N THR A 234 -15.87 36.80 14.72
CA THR A 234 -14.57 36.14 14.59
C THR A 234 -14.67 34.77 15.26
N LEU A 235 -14.81 33.72 14.46
CA LEU A 235 -14.69 32.34 14.93
C LEU A 235 -13.21 32.00 15.14
N ALA A 236 -12.96 31.22 16.18
CA ALA A 236 -11.68 30.92 16.81
C ALA A 236 -11.14 32.05 17.70
N ILE A 237 -11.17 31.77 19.02
CA ILE A 237 -10.27 32.37 19.99
C ILE A 237 -8.87 32.19 19.40
N LYS A 238 -8.25 33.27 18.92
CA LYS A 238 -6.84 33.24 18.52
C LYS A 238 -6.06 32.73 19.72
N ASP A 239 -5.10 31.83 19.50
CA ASP A 239 -4.08 31.46 20.48
C ASP A 239 -3.28 32.71 20.85
N VAL A 240 -3.84 33.51 21.75
CA VAL A 240 -3.11 34.55 22.48
C VAL A 240 -2.32 33.79 23.53
N ALA A 241 -1.02 34.09 23.61
CA ALA A 241 -0.11 33.46 24.56
C ALA A 241 -0.76 33.37 25.96
N PRO A 242 -0.53 32.28 26.71
CA PRO A 242 -1.26 31.94 27.93
C PRO A 242 -1.23 33.01 29.03
N ASP A 243 -0.33 33.99 28.91
CA ASP A 243 -0.02 34.94 29.98
C ASP A 243 -0.71 36.31 29.87
N GLU A 244 -1.41 36.66 28.77
CA GLU A 244 -1.76 38.08 28.57
C GLU A 244 -3.22 38.51 28.69
N ARG A 245 -4.26 37.69 28.48
CA ARG A 245 -5.65 38.16 28.72
C ARG A 245 -6.60 37.03 29.12
N ALA A 246 -7.12 37.08 30.35
CA ALA A 246 -8.27 36.30 30.74
C ALA A 246 -9.44 36.57 29.76
N LEU A 247 -10.03 35.50 29.21
CA LEU A 247 -11.16 35.57 28.29
C LEU A 247 -12.28 36.46 28.86
N THR A 248 -12.73 37.44 28.08
CA THR A 248 -13.85 38.27 28.50
C THR A 248 -15.12 37.43 28.62
N LYS A 249 -16.03 37.80 29.55
CA LYS A 249 -17.29 37.07 29.77
C LYS A 249 -18.11 36.84 28.49
N LYS A 250 -18.05 37.80 27.55
CA LYS A 250 -18.70 37.69 26.23
C LYS A 250 -18.06 36.61 25.35
N GLN A 251 -16.72 36.59 25.25
CA GLN A 251 -16.00 35.55 24.50
C GLN A 251 -16.24 34.15 25.07
N TRP A 252 -16.36 34.04 26.39
CA TRP A 252 -16.72 32.78 27.05
C TRP A 252 -18.13 32.31 26.68
N GLN A 253 -19.10 33.23 26.65
CA GLN A 253 -20.46 32.91 26.22
C GLN A 253 -20.52 32.49 24.75
N ASP A 254 -19.76 33.16 23.88
CA ASP A 254 -19.67 32.82 22.45
C ASP A 254 -19.02 31.45 22.24
N ALA A 255 -17.91 31.16 22.95
CA ALA A 255 -17.27 29.85 22.91
C ALA A 255 -18.19 28.74 23.40
N LYS A 256 -18.96 28.98 24.48
CA LYS A 256 -19.95 28.04 24.99
C LYS A 256 -21.07 27.79 23.97
N ALA A 257 -21.54 28.82 23.28
CA ALA A 257 -22.56 28.69 22.24
C ALA A 257 -22.03 27.90 21.02
N GLN A 258 -20.79 28.14 20.61
CA GLN A 258 -20.14 27.41 19.53
C GLN A 258 -19.94 25.92 19.88
N LEU A 259 -19.48 25.64 21.11
CA LEU A 259 -19.31 24.29 21.62
C LEU A 259 -20.66 23.56 21.68
N ALA A 260 -21.72 24.21 22.17
CA ALA A 260 -23.06 23.64 22.18
C ALA A 260 -23.58 23.34 20.76
N SER A 261 -23.33 24.24 19.80
CA SER A 261 -23.67 24.02 18.39
C SER A 261 -22.92 22.80 17.83
N MET A 262 -21.62 22.68 18.09
CA MET A 262 -20.82 21.52 17.66
C MET A 262 -21.32 20.22 18.28
N MET A 263 -21.61 20.21 19.59
CA MET A 263 -22.17 19.02 20.26
C MET A 263 -23.49 18.58 19.61
N SER A 264 -24.39 19.52 19.30
CA SER A 264 -25.64 19.19 18.62
C SER A 264 -25.45 18.62 17.21
N ALA A 265 -24.41 19.05 16.48
CA ALA A 265 -24.06 18.51 15.18
C ALA A 265 -23.49 17.09 15.28
N PHE A 266 -22.64 16.83 16.29
CA PHE A 266 -22.15 15.49 16.60
C PHE A 266 -23.29 14.53 16.96
N ASP A 267 -24.26 14.97 17.77
CA ASP A 267 -25.44 14.16 18.11
C ASP A 267 -26.24 13.78 16.85
N ARG A 268 -26.41 14.71 15.90
CA ARG A 268 -27.09 14.41 14.62
C ARG A 268 -26.33 13.37 13.80
N LEU A 269 -25.00 13.44 13.74
CA LEU A 269 -24.18 12.45 13.05
C LEU A 269 -24.29 11.07 13.70
N VAL A 270 -24.27 11.00 15.03
CA VAL A 270 -24.46 9.75 15.77
C VAL A 270 -25.84 9.14 15.51
N GLN A 271 -26.89 9.96 15.50
CA GLN A 271 -28.25 9.48 15.18
C GLN A 271 -28.35 8.96 13.73
N ASN A 272 -27.71 9.63 12.78
CA ASN A 272 -27.66 9.16 11.40
C ASN A 272 -26.87 7.85 11.26
N GLY A 273 -25.75 7.71 11.98
CA GLY A 273 -24.98 6.46 12.06
C GLY A 273 -25.82 5.29 12.59
N LYS A 274 -26.59 5.52 13.67
CA LYS A 274 -27.52 4.50 14.20
C LYS A 274 -28.62 4.11 13.21
N LYS A 275 -29.18 5.08 12.48
CA LYS A 275 -30.17 4.79 11.43
C LYS A 275 -29.57 3.93 10.32
N LEU A 276 -28.35 4.22 9.89
CA LEU A 276 -27.63 3.41 8.89
C LEU A 276 -27.36 1.99 9.40
N ILE A 277 -26.92 1.84 10.66
CA ILE A 277 -26.71 0.53 11.29
C ILE A 277 -28.01 -0.28 11.33
N ASN A 278 -29.14 0.35 11.59
CA ASN A 278 -30.45 -0.31 11.61
C ASN A 278 -30.98 -0.65 10.20
N GLN A 279 -30.57 0.11 9.17
CA GLN A 279 -30.91 -0.17 7.77
C GLN A 279 -30.06 -1.29 7.17
N MET A 280 -28.83 -1.47 7.66
CA MET A 280 -28.00 -2.62 7.31
C MET A 280 -28.59 -3.88 7.97
N GLY A 281 -29.22 -4.74 7.17
CA GLY A 281 -29.88 -5.95 7.62
C GLY A 281 -28.97 -6.90 8.42
N SER A 282 -29.58 -7.87 9.11
CA SER A 282 -28.90 -8.83 9.99
C SER A 282 -27.80 -9.67 9.33
N GLU A 283 -27.73 -9.68 8.00
CA GLU A 283 -26.76 -10.43 7.22
C GLU A 283 -25.36 -9.77 7.19
N MET A 284 -25.24 -8.47 7.50
CA MET A 284 -23.93 -7.77 7.53
C MET A 284 -23.30 -7.68 8.93
N LYS A 285 -23.85 -8.37 9.93
CA LYS A 285 -23.32 -8.36 11.30
C LYS A 285 -21.92 -8.96 11.44
N ALA A 286 -21.49 -9.77 10.46
CA ALA A 286 -20.15 -10.36 10.41
C ALA A 286 -19.12 -9.47 9.68
N ASP A 287 -19.54 -8.37 9.07
CA ASP A 287 -18.63 -7.47 8.37
C ASP A 287 -17.77 -6.70 9.39
N PRO A 288 -16.43 -6.72 9.29
CA PRO A 288 -15.54 -5.94 10.15
C PRO A 288 -15.88 -4.44 10.17
N LEU A 289 -16.41 -3.88 9.08
CA LEU A 289 -16.86 -2.47 9.03
C LEU A 289 -18.07 -2.21 9.93
N TYR A 290 -18.99 -3.17 10.02
CA TYR A 290 -20.15 -3.09 10.91
C TYR A 290 -19.73 -3.04 12.38
N LEU A 291 -18.77 -3.89 12.78
CA LEU A 291 -18.22 -3.90 14.14
C LEU A 291 -17.51 -2.58 14.48
N GLN A 292 -16.76 -2.00 13.54
CA GLN A 292 -16.06 -0.74 13.75
C GLN A 292 -17.04 0.44 13.90
N LEU A 293 -18.10 0.48 13.10
CA LEU A 293 -19.18 1.48 13.19
C LEU A 293 -19.97 1.35 14.51
N LEU A 294 -20.24 0.12 14.94
CA LEU A 294 -20.92 -0.16 16.21
C LEU A 294 -20.08 0.34 17.40
N PHE A 295 -18.79 0.03 17.39
CA PHE A 295 -17.84 0.44 18.44
C PHE A 295 -17.68 1.96 18.52
N ALA A 296 -17.58 2.63 17.36
CA ALA A 296 -17.53 4.08 17.29
C ALA A 296 -18.81 4.72 17.85
N CYS A 297 -19.98 4.20 17.53
CA CYS A 297 -21.26 4.72 18.02
C CYS A 297 -21.50 4.45 19.52
N SER A 298 -20.94 3.37 20.09
CA SER A 298 -21.08 3.05 21.52
C SER A 298 -20.15 3.89 22.41
N HIS A 299 -18.95 4.23 21.94
CA HIS A 299 -17.96 4.95 22.75
C HIS A 299 -18.23 6.45 22.91
N VAL A 300 -19.04 7.08 22.05
CA VAL A 300 -19.36 8.52 22.16
C VAL A 300 -20.02 8.87 23.50
N LYS A 301 -20.83 7.96 24.06
CA LYS A 301 -21.50 8.20 25.36
C LYS A 301 -20.51 8.30 26.54
N SER A 302 -19.37 7.61 26.47
CA SER A 302 -18.38 7.64 27.55
C SER A 302 -17.60 8.95 27.61
N TYR A 303 -17.40 9.63 26.47
CA TYR A 303 -16.72 10.92 26.44
C TYR A 303 -17.61 12.08 26.92
N GLN A 304 -18.94 11.94 26.81
CA GLN A 304 -19.88 12.95 27.31
C GLN A 304 -19.87 13.07 28.85
N CYS A 305 -19.47 12.02 29.57
CA CYS A 305 -19.34 12.05 31.04
C CYS A 305 -18.01 12.65 31.53
N LEU A 306 -17.00 12.79 30.67
CA LEU A 306 -15.68 13.34 31.03
C LEU A 306 -15.58 14.85 30.78
N LEU A 307 -16.57 15.45 30.11
CA LEU A 307 -16.60 16.86 29.69
C LEU A 307 -17.67 17.70 30.41
N MET A 308 -18.42 17.09 31.35
CA MET A 308 -19.28 17.80 32.33
C MET A 308 -18.57 17.90 33.67
#